data_AF-A0A7S0B5X9-F1
#
_entry.id   AF-A0A7S0B5X9-F1
#
_cell.length_a   1.000
_cell.length_b   1.000
_cell.length_c   1.000
_cell.angle_alpha   90.00
_cell.angle_beta   90.00
_cell.angle_gamma   90.00
#
_symmetry.space_group_name_H-M   'P 1'
#
loop_
_entity.id
_entity.type
_entity.pdbx_description
1 polymer ?
#
loop_
_entity_poly.entity_id
_entity_poly.type
_entity_poly.pdbx_seq_one_letter_code
_entity_poly.pdbx_strand_id
1 'polypeptide(L)'
;MFFHRPPGPPHTRAGNAKYEAYLSQEAAGMAWQSLRSPGRFCIVSSCDNWTSVEDMLWDSGVYRYRGRLISPGQSFQILRAGSRDAAIYPSINNATPCVAHVLKGPDRNGHGFNWTVPAKPGERGAVEVIL
;
A
#
# COMPACT_ATOMS: atom_id res chain seq x y z
N MET A 1 8.02 -16.71 15.01
CA MET A 1 6.89 -16.24 15.83
C MET A 1 5.71 -17.13 15.48
N PHE A 2 5.32 -18.06 16.36
CA PHE A 2 4.25 -19.02 16.09
C PHE A 2 2.91 -18.39 16.46
N PHE A 3 2.00 -18.29 15.49
CA PHE A 3 0.64 -17.84 15.73
C PHE A 3 -0.21 -19.04 16.13
N HIS A 4 -0.63 -19.10 17.41
CA HIS A 4 -1.62 -20.07 17.85
C HIS A 4 -2.99 -19.70 17.27
N ARG A 5 -3.57 -20.61 16.48
CA ARG A 5 -4.97 -20.54 16.07
C ARG A 5 -5.84 -20.69 17.32
N PRO A 6 -6.83 -19.81 17.58
CA PRO A 6 -7.72 -19.98 18.70
C PRO A 6 -8.54 -21.28 18.55
N PRO A 7 -8.94 -21.92 19.67
CA PRO A 7 -9.80 -23.09 19.64
C PRO A 7 -11.15 -22.74 18.99
N GLY A 8 -11.64 -23.62 18.12
CA GLY A 8 -12.91 -23.41 17.40
C GLY A 8 -14.13 -23.38 18.33
N PRO A 9 -15.30 -22.92 17.82
CA PRO A 9 -16.48 -22.74 18.63
C PRO A 9 -16.92 -24.06 19.28
N PRO A 10 -17.43 -24.03 20.54
CA PRO A 10 -18.03 -25.20 21.13
C PRO A 10 -19.24 -25.65 20.29
N HIS A 11 -19.32 -26.95 20.00
CA HIS A 11 -20.39 -27.58 19.22
C HIS A 11 -21.76 -27.39 19.91
N THR A 12 -22.38 -26.23 19.75
CA THR A 12 -23.73 -25.95 20.24
C THR A 12 -24.51 -25.12 19.23
N ARG A 13 -25.80 -25.41 19.14
CA ARG A 13 -26.75 -24.85 18.17
C ARG A 13 -26.99 -23.36 18.41
N ALA A 14 -27.24 -22.61 17.33
CA ALA A 14 -27.61 -21.20 17.36
C ALA A 14 -28.74 -20.93 18.38
N GLY A 15 -28.60 -19.86 19.17
CA GLY A 15 -29.49 -19.51 20.28
C GLY A 15 -28.94 -19.79 21.69
N ASN A 16 -27.74 -20.37 21.83
CA ASN A 16 -27.05 -20.46 23.13
C ASN A 16 -26.28 -19.18 23.42
N ALA A 17 -26.54 -18.55 24.57
CA ALA A 17 -25.82 -17.35 25.02
C ALA A 17 -24.29 -17.49 25.01
N LYS A 18 -23.74 -18.70 25.22
CA LYS A 18 -22.29 -18.94 25.12
C LYS A 18 -21.76 -18.91 23.68
N TYR A 19 -22.59 -19.35 22.71
CA TYR A 19 -22.26 -19.30 21.28
C TYR A 19 -22.37 -17.86 20.76
N GLU A 20 -23.42 -17.14 21.16
CA GLU A 20 -23.58 -15.72 20.84
C GLU A 20 -22.46 -14.86 21.47
N ALA A 21 -22.05 -15.17 22.70
CA ALA A 21 -20.90 -14.53 23.34
C ALA A 21 -19.58 -14.84 22.63
N TYR A 22 -19.39 -16.07 22.14
CA TYR A 22 -18.23 -16.45 21.31
C TYR A 22 -18.22 -15.68 19.98
N LEU A 23 -19.34 -15.62 19.26
CA LEU A 23 -19.46 -14.84 18.03
C LEU A 23 -19.31 -13.34 18.28
N SER A 24 -19.77 -12.83 19.42
CA SER A 24 -19.58 -11.43 19.82
C SER A 24 -18.13 -11.13 20.20
N GLN A 25 -17.44 -12.05 20.90
CA GLN A 25 -16.01 -11.96 21.16
C GLN A 25 -15.16 -12.16 19.91
N GLU A 26 -15.58 -12.99 18.94
CA GLU A 26 -14.95 -13.10 17.63
C GLU A 26 -15.26 -11.88 16.76
N ALA A 27 -16.46 -11.29 16.82
CA ALA A 27 -16.77 -10.06 16.10
C ALA A 27 -16.02 -8.86 16.71
N ALA A 28 -15.89 -8.80 18.04
CA ALA A 28 -15.02 -7.86 18.74
C ALA A 28 -13.52 -8.20 18.54
N GLY A 29 -13.21 -9.47 18.29
CA GLY A 29 -11.91 -10.02 17.89
C GLY A 29 -11.56 -9.78 16.42
N MET A 30 -12.56 -9.61 15.56
CA MET A 30 -12.48 -9.18 14.17
C MET A 30 -12.53 -7.65 14.06
N ALA A 31 -12.98 -6.96 15.13
CA ALA A 31 -12.82 -5.53 15.29
C ALA A 31 -11.35 -5.11 15.62
N TRP A 32 -10.42 -6.08 15.68
CA TRP A 32 -9.00 -5.77 15.59
C TRP A 32 -8.67 -5.34 14.17
N GLN A 33 -8.55 -4.02 13.97
CA GLN A 33 -7.81 -3.42 12.87
C GLN A 33 -8.63 -3.03 11.63
N SER A 34 -9.72 -2.29 11.86
CA SER A 34 -9.75 -0.96 11.22
C SER A 34 -8.52 -0.19 11.72
N LEU A 35 -7.32 -0.57 11.26
CA LEU A 35 -6.13 0.25 11.46
C LEU A 35 -6.51 1.52 10.74
N ARG A 36 -6.80 2.59 11.50
CA ARG A 36 -6.81 3.91 10.91
C ARG A 36 -5.47 4.05 10.21
N SER A 37 -5.50 4.49 8.96
CA SER A 37 -4.27 4.60 8.18
C SER A 37 -3.26 5.44 8.99
N PRO A 38 -1.98 5.03 9.11
CA PRO A 38 -0.97 5.76 9.88
C PRO A 38 -0.77 7.21 9.41
N GLY A 39 -1.23 7.52 8.20
CA GLY A 39 -1.33 8.84 7.62
C GLY A 39 -1.99 8.81 6.24
N ARG A 40 -1.75 9.85 5.46
CA ARG A 40 -2.12 9.92 4.04
C ARG A 40 -0.86 9.81 3.21
N PHE A 41 -0.84 8.88 2.26
CA PHE A 41 0.17 8.81 1.21
C PHE A 41 -0.49 8.96 -0.14
N CYS A 42 0.22 9.62 -1.04
CA CYS A 42 -0.22 9.85 -2.40
C CYS A 42 0.88 9.41 -3.36
N ILE A 43 0.55 9.23 -4.62
CA ILE A 43 1.50 8.98 -5.69
C ILE A 43 1.46 10.12 -6.70
N VAL A 44 2.61 10.44 -7.25
CA VAL A 44 2.75 11.26 -8.47
C VAL A 44 3.51 10.43 -9.48
N SER A 45 3.17 10.59 -10.77
CA SER A 45 3.74 9.74 -11.81
C SER A 45 4.08 10.51 -13.07
N SER A 46 4.98 9.98 -13.88
CA SER A 46 5.27 10.55 -15.20
C SER A 46 4.13 10.37 -16.22
N CYS A 47 3.04 9.67 -15.89
CA CYS A 47 1.99 9.31 -16.86
C CYS A 47 1.22 10.55 -17.34
N ASP A 48 1.12 11.55 -16.47
CA ASP A 48 0.46 12.83 -16.70
C ASP A 48 1.42 14.00 -16.48
N ASN A 49 2.72 13.76 -16.73
CA ASN A 49 3.79 14.73 -16.53
C ASN A 49 3.85 15.27 -15.08
N TRP A 50 3.65 14.39 -14.08
CA TRP A 50 3.80 14.68 -12.65
C TRP A 50 2.81 15.71 -12.10
N THR A 51 1.66 15.86 -12.76
CA THR A 51 0.68 16.92 -12.44
C THR A 51 -0.33 16.48 -11.39
N SER A 52 -0.91 15.29 -11.51
CA SER A 52 -1.90 14.76 -10.56
C SER A 52 -1.23 14.11 -9.36
N VAL A 53 -1.86 14.32 -8.20
CA VAL A 53 -1.54 13.67 -6.93
C VAL A 53 -2.69 12.74 -6.60
N GLU A 54 -2.46 11.43 -6.69
CA GLU A 54 -3.50 10.41 -6.47
C GLU A 54 -3.32 9.75 -5.12
N ASP A 55 -4.41 9.51 -4.38
CA ASP A 55 -4.34 8.88 -3.06
C ASP A 55 -4.01 7.39 -3.13
N MET A 56 -3.15 6.93 -2.23
CA MET A 56 -2.96 5.50 -1.98
C MET A 56 -4.03 5.00 -1.00
N LEU A 57 -4.55 3.80 -1.27
CA LEU A 57 -5.56 3.15 -0.44
C LEU A 57 -4.89 2.43 0.72
N TRP A 58 -5.28 2.75 1.94
CA TRP A 58 -4.89 1.95 3.11
C TRP A 58 -5.81 0.74 3.21
N ASP A 59 -5.25 -0.45 3.08
CA ASP A 59 -6.01 -1.69 3.10
C ASP A 59 -5.17 -2.80 3.75
N SER A 60 -5.73 -3.46 4.75
CA SER A 60 -5.13 -4.64 5.39
C SER A 60 -3.69 -4.43 5.88
N GLY A 61 -3.39 -3.24 6.43
CA GLY A 61 -2.10 -2.94 7.06
C GLY A 61 -1.03 -2.38 6.12
N VAL A 62 -1.35 -2.12 4.84
CA VAL A 62 -0.42 -1.58 3.85
C VAL A 62 -1.08 -0.50 2.99
N TYR A 63 -0.27 0.36 2.36
CA TYR A 63 -0.77 1.29 1.34
C TYR A 63 -0.67 0.66 -0.05
N ARG A 64 -1.77 0.68 -0.81
CA ARG A 64 -1.88 0.17 -2.17
C ARG A 64 -2.17 1.29 -3.15
N TYR A 65 -1.55 1.23 -4.32
CA TYR A 65 -1.94 2.03 -5.47
C TYR A 65 -2.02 1.15 -6.71
N ARG A 66 -3.04 1.38 -7.55
CA ARG A 66 -3.24 0.69 -8.83
C ARG A 66 -3.29 1.68 -9.98
N GLY A 67 -2.18 1.84 -10.69
CA GLY A 67 -2.05 2.74 -11.83
C GLY A 67 -2.09 2.02 -13.18
N ARG A 68 -2.27 2.78 -14.26
CA ARG A 68 -2.11 2.30 -15.64
C ARG A 68 -0.69 2.54 -16.14
N LEU A 69 -0.13 1.56 -16.85
CA LEU A 69 1.08 1.72 -17.64
C LEU A 69 0.72 2.15 -19.08
N ILE A 70 1.08 3.37 -19.48
CA ILE A 70 0.72 3.95 -20.78
C ILE A 70 1.91 4.26 -21.71
N SER A 71 3.14 4.16 -21.20
CA SER A 71 4.41 4.36 -21.91
C SER A 71 5.34 3.15 -21.71
N PRO A 72 6.44 2.99 -22.47
CA PRO A 72 7.42 1.88 -22.32
C PRO A 72 8.20 1.86 -20.99
N GLY A 73 7.62 2.45 -19.94
CA GLY A 73 8.17 2.64 -18.62
C GLY A 73 7.37 3.74 -17.93
N GLN A 74 7.02 3.53 -16.67
CA GLN A 74 6.28 4.49 -15.87
C GLN A 74 7.07 4.78 -14.60
N SER A 75 7.42 6.04 -14.39
CA SER A 75 8.13 6.48 -13.19
C SER A 75 7.17 7.10 -12.18
N PHE A 76 7.48 6.97 -10.89
CA PHE A 76 6.67 7.53 -9.82
C PHE A 76 7.46 7.85 -8.54
N GLN A 77 6.84 8.66 -7.69
CA GLN A 77 7.26 8.92 -6.30
C GLN A 77 6.05 8.84 -5.38
N ILE A 78 6.31 8.57 -4.10
CA ILE A 78 5.27 8.57 -3.06
C ILE A 78 5.41 9.88 -2.27
N LEU A 79 4.31 10.56 -2.00
CA LEU A 79 4.26 11.82 -1.24
C LEU A 79 3.55 11.60 0.08
N ARG A 80 4.14 12.08 1.18
CA ARG A 80 3.43 12.16 2.46
C ARG A 80 2.48 13.36 2.43
N ALA A 81 1.20 13.10 2.73
CA ALA A 81 0.12 14.09 2.74
C ALA A 81 0.00 14.91 1.44
N GLY A 82 0.48 14.38 0.31
CA GLY A 82 0.46 15.06 -0.99
C GLY A 82 1.50 16.16 -1.18
N SER A 83 2.45 16.33 -0.25
CA SER A 83 3.50 17.35 -0.37
C SER A 83 4.74 16.84 -1.10
N ARG A 84 5.20 17.58 -2.12
CA ARG A 84 6.46 17.31 -2.84
C ARG A 84 7.71 17.54 -1.96
N ASP A 85 7.58 18.33 -0.90
CA ASP A 85 8.65 18.55 0.09
C ASP A 85 8.78 17.39 1.11
N ALA A 86 7.86 16.42 1.05
CA ALA A 86 7.83 15.25 1.91
C ALA A 86 7.74 13.97 1.06
N ALA A 87 8.62 13.88 0.06
CA ALA A 87 8.68 12.76 -0.87
C ALA A 87 9.41 11.56 -0.27
N ILE A 88 8.89 10.37 -0.51
CA ILE A 88 9.51 9.07 -0.27
C ILE A 88 9.98 8.55 -1.63
N TYR A 89 11.25 8.16 -1.71
CA TYR A 89 11.94 7.88 -2.97
C TYR A 89 13.04 6.82 -2.79
N PRO A 90 13.54 6.19 -3.86
CA PRO A 90 14.66 5.24 -3.78
C PRO A 90 16.01 5.95 -3.62
N SER A 91 16.98 5.25 -3.04
CA SER A 91 18.36 5.74 -2.91
C SER A 91 19.11 5.90 -4.25
N ILE A 92 18.56 5.40 -5.35
CA ILE A 92 19.16 5.45 -6.69
C ILE A 92 18.11 5.92 -7.70
N ASN A 93 18.56 6.60 -8.76
CA ASN A 93 17.68 7.03 -9.84
C ASN A 93 17.21 5.82 -10.69
N ASN A 94 15.98 5.89 -11.20
CA ASN A 94 15.33 4.88 -12.04
C ASN A 94 15.37 3.47 -11.41
N ALA A 95 15.13 3.40 -10.10
CA ALA A 95 15.12 2.13 -9.39
C ALA A 95 13.97 1.25 -9.90
N THR A 96 14.28 0.03 -10.32
CA THR A 96 13.27 -0.96 -10.73
C THR A 96 13.12 -2.03 -9.64
N PRO A 97 12.06 -2.87 -9.66
CA PRO A 97 11.94 -3.98 -8.72
C PRO A 97 13.11 -4.97 -8.73
N CYS A 98 13.87 -5.01 -9.83
CA CYS A 98 14.99 -5.93 -10.03
C CYS A 98 16.34 -5.37 -9.53
N VAL A 99 16.39 -4.12 -9.07
CA VAL A 99 17.63 -3.47 -8.63
C VAL A 99 17.52 -3.17 -7.13
N ALA A 100 18.53 -3.58 -6.36
CA ALA A 100 18.59 -3.30 -4.93
C ALA A 100 18.68 -1.78 -4.69
N HIS A 101 17.82 -1.28 -3.80
CA HIS A 101 17.77 0.12 -3.39
C HIS A 101 17.19 0.22 -1.98
N VAL A 102 17.39 1.37 -1.34
CA VAL A 102 16.86 1.65 0.01
C VAL A 102 15.86 2.79 -0.07
N LEU A 103 14.83 2.73 0.75
CA LEU A 103 13.84 3.81 0.89
C LEU A 103 14.46 5.03 1.60
N LYS A 104 14.23 6.21 1.05
CA LYS A 104 14.68 7.51 1.56
C LYS A 104 13.49 8.45 1.78
N GLY A 105 13.72 9.54 2.52
CA GLY A 105 12.68 10.49 2.92
C GLY A 105 11.85 10.02 4.13
N PRO A 106 10.70 10.66 4.42
CA PRO A 106 10.09 11.76 3.65
C PRO A 106 10.87 13.07 3.79
N ASP A 107 11.39 13.60 2.69
CA ASP A 107 12.10 14.89 2.64
C ASP A 107 12.05 15.53 1.24
N ARG A 108 12.71 16.69 1.07
CA ARG A 108 12.72 17.49 -0.17
C ARG A 108 13.82 17.10 -1.17
N ASN A 109 14.62 16.08 -0.87
CA ASN A 109 15.78 15.71 -1.69
C ASN A 109 15.44 14.63 -2.73
N GLY A 110 14.17 14.24 -2.85
CA GLY A 110 13.73 13.20 -3.78
C GLY A 110 13.75 13.60 -5.26
N HIS A 111 13.91 14.88 -5.61
CA HIS A 111 13.85 15.31 -7.00
C HIS A 111 14.84 14.54 -7.89
N GLY A 112 14.33 13.89 -8.94
CA GLY A 112 15.13 13.08 -9.86
C GLY A 112 15.41 11.64 -9.38
N PHE A 113 14.95 11.24 -8.19
CA PHE A 113 15.03 9.86 -7.70
C PHE A 113 13.65 9.21 -7.76
N ASN A 114 13.43 8.38 -8.77
CA ASN A 114 12.13 7.77 -9.03
C ASN A 114 12.26 6.26 -9.07
N TRP A 115 11.19 5.58 -8.65
CA TRP A 115 11.00 4.20 -9.08
C TRP A 115 10.50 4.20 -10.51
N THR A 116 10.88 3.18 -11.28
CA THR A 116 10.42 2.96 -12.65
C THR A 116 9.94 1.53 -12.79
N VAL A 117 8.70 1.38 -13.24
CA VAL A 117 8.17 0.08 -13.68
C VAL A 117 8.36 -0.01 -15.18
N PRO A 118 9.19 -0.94 -15.67
CA PRO A 118 9.34 -1.17 -17.10
C PRO A 118 8.03 -1.75 -17.67
N ALA A 119 7.66 -1.34 -18.87
CA ALA A 119 6.51 -1.89 -19.60
C ALA A 119 6.92 -2.15 -21.05
N LYS A 120 6.43 -3.23 -21.65
CA LYS A 120 6.64 -3.46 -23.09
C LYS A 120 5.75 -2.52 -23.90
N PRO A 121 6.17 -2.08 -25.09
CA PRO A 121 5.30 -1.34 -26.00
C PRO A 121 3.98 -2.10 -26.25
N GLY A 122 2.85 -1.42 -26.06
CA GLY A 122 1.51 -2.01 -26.21
C GLY A 122 1.01 -2.81 -25.00
N GLU A 123 1.84 -3.02 -23.97
CA GLU A 123 1.44 -3.69 -22.74
C GLU A 123 0.59 -2.76 -21.88
N ARG A 124 -0.67 -3.15 -21.65
CA ARG A 124 -1.52 -2.51 -20.65
C ARG A 124 -1.42 -3.32 -19.37
N GLY A 125 -0.68 -2.78 -18.41
CA GLY A 125 -0.53 -3.39 -17.10
C GLY A 125 -1.18 -2.55 -16.00
N ALA A 126 -1.41 -3.21 -14.87
CA ALA A 126 -1.63 -2.54 -13.60
C ALA A 126 -0.38 -2.76 -12.73
N VAL A 127 0.09 -1.71 -12.08
CA VAL A 127 1.13 -1.81 -11.06
C VAL A 127 0.45 -1.77 -9.71
N GLU A 128 0.79 -2.70 -8.83
CA GLU A 128 0.48 -2.62 -7.42
C GLU A 128 1.73 -2.17 -6.67
N VAL A 129 1.66 -1.00 -6.04
CA VAL A 129 2.71 -0.52 -5.14
C VAL A 129 2.25 -0.76 -3.71
N ILE A 130 3.07 -1.45 -2.91
CA ILE A 130 2.82 -1.75 -1.50
C ILE A 130 3.89 -1.03 -0.68
N LEU A 131 3.46 -0.14 0.22
CA LEU A 131 4.31 0.56 1.18
C LEU A 131 4.03 0.07 2.61
#